data_AF-A0A8T4GCU8-F1
#
_entry.id   AF-A0A8T4GCU8-F1
#
_cell.length_a   1.000
_cell.length_b   1.000
_cell.length_c   1.000
_cell.angle_alpha   90.00
_cell.angle_beta   90.00
_cell.angle_gamma   90.00
#
_symmetry.space_group_name_H-M   'P 1'
#
loop_
_entity.id
_entity.type
_entity.pdbx_description
1 polymer ?
#
loop_
_entity_poly.entity_id
_entity_poly.type
_entity_poly.pdbx_seq_one_letter_code
_entity_poly.pdbx_strand_id
1 'polypeptide(L)'
;MDIVGALGREPPDRESLPRWVAPLPKAVEDIAYRFVWVIVAINLLGTAFGFWYYRFQFSRHPVEMWAFIPDSPLATLFIALALASWAVGRSSDTLAALAFFGNIKLGLWTPYVLVVFYPAFLANSGPAMYAFLLVSHLAMVVQAFVLHRMTDFPVKAVAIAATWYTVDLLMDYFIPLVGDVTHTSIPYASSTPWFTTTVLQVAAAGAVTLTIVPLFFALGTRVATLRARS
;
A
#
# COMPACT_ATOMS: atom_id res chain seq x y z
N MET A 1 -33.15 -0.87 11.85
CA MET A 1 -31.69 -1.02 12.10
C MET A 1 -31.00 0.03 11.25
N ASP A 2 -30.32 0.97 11.88
CA ASP A 2 -29.46 1.92 11.16
C ASP A 2 -28.21 1.17 10.67
N ILE A 3 -28.29 0.66 9.44
CA ILE A 3 -27.20 -0.11 8.81
C ILE A 3 -25.95 0.75 8.69
N VAL A 4 -26.09 2.07 8.51
CA VAL A 4 -24.96 3.00 8.39
C VAL A 4 -24.30 3.19 9.76
N GLY A 5 -25.08 3.39 10.82
CA GLY A 5 -24.55 3.44 12.19
C GLY A 5 -23.92 2.13 12.66
N ALA A 6 -24.34 0.98 12.12
CA ALA A 6 -23.76 -0.33 12.43
C ALA A 6 -22.50 -0.65 11.62
N LEU A 7 -22.38 -0.18 10.38
CA LEU A 7 -21.30 -0.52 9.44
C LEU A 7 -20.27 0.60 9.23
N GLY A 8 -20.54 1.82 9.70
CA GLY A 8 -19.59 2.92 9.62
C GLY A 8 -20.00 4.20 10.35
N ARG A 9 -19.53 5.32 9.83
CA ARG A 9 -19.77 6.67 10.38
C ARG A 9 -20.10 7.63 9.24
N GLU A 10 -20.70 8.78 9.59
CA GLU A 10 -20.84 9.89 8.64
C GLU A 10 -19.48 10.23 8.02
N PRO A 11 -19.37 10.30 6.68
CA PRO A 11 -18.12 10.63 6.01
C PRO A 11 -17.57 12.00 6.45
N PRO A 12 -16.24 12.18 6.61
CA PRO A 12 -15.66 13.50 6.90
C PRO A 12 -15.96 14.48 5.78
N ASP A 13 -15.98 15.78 6.01
CA ASP A 13 -16.17 16.73 4.91
C ASP A 13 -15.13 16.56 3.79
N ARG A 14 -15.56 16.81 2.56
CA ARG A 14 -14.70 16.69 1.37
C ARG A 14 -14.29 18.06 0.89
N GLU A 15 -13.01 18.37 1.04
CA GLU A 15 -12.43 19.58 0.47
C GLU A 15 -12.48 19.61 -1.05
N SER A 16 -12.60 20.80 -1.63
CA SER A 16 -12.57 20.99 -3.08
C SER A 16 -11.13 20.97 -3.61
N LEU A 17 -10.52 19.79 -3.60
CA LEU A 17 -9.15 19.58 -4.05
C LEU A 17 -9.08 19.33 -5.57
N PRO A 18 -7.93 19.66 -6.22
CA PRO A 18 -7.68 19.28 -7.61
C PRO A 18 -7.82 17.77 -7.83
N ARG A 19 -8.37 17.37 -8.98
CA ARG A 19 -8.62 15.95 -9.31
C ARG A 19 -7.38 15.06 -9.27
N TRP A 20 -6.18 15.60 -9.45
CA TRP A 20 -4.97 14.79 -9.42
C TRP A 20 -4.58 14.35 -7.99
N VAL A 21 -4.94 15.09 -6.94
CA VAL A 21 -4.73 14.68 -5.53
C VAL A 21 -5.94 13.95 -4.94
N ALA A 22 -7.14 14.25 -5.43
CA ALA A 22 -8.40 13.60 -5.05
C ALA A 22 -9.10 13.01 -6.28
N PRO A 23 -8.56 11.92 -6.87
CA PRO A 23 -9.02 11.38 -8.15
C PRO A 23 -10.36 10.64 -8.08
N LEU A 24 -10.76 10.19 -6.89
CA LEU A 24 -11.99 9.45 -6.72
C LEU A 24 -13.22 10.36 -6.78
N PRO A 25 -14.35 9.90 -7.35
CA PRO A 25 -15.62 10.58 -7.19
C PRO A 25 -16.02 10.62 -5.71
N LYS A 26 -16.62 11.73 -5.25
CA LYS A 26 -17.11 11.90 -3.87
C LYS A 26 -17.97 10.73 -3.40
N ALA A 27 -18.86 10.23 -4.27
CA ALA A 27 -19.75 9.11 -3.94
C ALA A 27 -18.98 7.83 -3.58
N VAL A 28 -17.84 7.56 -4.21
CA VAL A 28 -17.00 6.38 -3.92
C VAL A 28 -16.34 6.54 -2.55
N GLU A 29 -15.80 7.72 -2.26
CA GLU A 29 -15.23 8.03 -0.95
C GLU A 29 -16.31 7.93 0.15
N ASP A 30 -17.50 8.48 -0.07
CA ASP A 30 -18.61 8.44 0.89
C ASP A 30 -19.06 6.99 1.18
N ILE A 31 -19.13 6.13 0.15
CA ILE A 31 -19.39 4.71 0.32
C ILE A 31 -18.31 4.06 1.19
N ALA A 32 -17.03 4.38 0.94
CA ALA A 32 -15.94 3.81 1.73
C ALA A 32 -16.07 4.12 3.22
N TYR A 33 -16.43 5.36 3.57
CA TYR A 33 -16.65 5.75 4.97
C TYR A 33 -17.88 5.12 5.62
N ARG A 34 -18.98 4.98 4.86
CA ARG A 34 -20.22 4.35 5.35
C ARG A 34 -20.08 2.84 5.57
N PHE A 35 -19.16 2.20 4.86
CA PHE A 35 -18.86 0.77 4.97
C PHE A 35 -17.45 0.51 5.51
N VAL A 36 -16.93 1.44 6.33
CA VAL A 36 -15.55 1.38 6.81
C VAL A 36 -15.22 0.07 7.52
N TRP A 37 -16.15 -0.50 8.32
CA TRP A 37 -15.90 -1.75 9.02
C TRP A 37 -15.81 -2.96 8.09
N VAL A 38 -16.52 -2.93 6.96
CA VAL A 38 -16.40 -3.96 5.92
C VAL A 38 -15.03 -3.86 5.26
N ILE A 39 -14.58 -2.64 4.93
CA ILE A 39 -13.24 -2.42 4.35
C ILE A 39 -12.14 -2.82 5.34
N VAL A 40 -12.30 -2.50 6.62
CA VAL A 40 -11.38 -2.94 7.69
C VAL A 40 -11.32 -4.47 7.73
N ALA A 41 -12.46 -5.16 7.76
CA ALA A 41 -12.49 -6.62 7.78
C ALA A 41 -11.83 -7.24 6.54
N ILE A 42 -12.11 -6.71 5.34
CA ILE A 42 -11.48 -7.16 4.09
C ILE A 42 -9.96 -6.98 4.15
N ASN A 43 -9.47 -5.83 4.64
CA ASN A 43 -8.04 -5.60 4.76
C ASN A 43 -7.39 -6.51 5.80
N LEU A 44 -8.04 -6.78 6.95
CA LEU A 44 -7.52 -7.73 7.94
C LEU A 44 -7.46 -9.16 7.40
N LEU A 45 -8.46 -9.58 6.61
CA LEU A 45 -8.43 -10.85 5.89
C LEU A 45 -7.31 -10.87 4.84
N GLY A 46 -7.12 -9.78 4.11
CA GLY A 46 -6.01 -9.59 3.18
C GLY A 46 -4.65 -9.64 3.87
N THR A 47 -4.51 -9.02 5.04
CA THR A 47 -3.32 -9.09 5.90
C THR A 47 -3.05 -10.54 6.31
N ALA A 48 -4.05 -11.26 6.83
CA ALA A 48 -3.89 -12.65 7.25
C ALA A 48 -3.50 -13.56 6.07
N PHE A 49 -4.17 -13.41 4.92
CA PHE A 49 -3.80 -14.10 3.68
C PHE A 49 -2.36 -13.76 3.27
N GLY A 50 -1.98 -12.49 3.37
CA GLY A 50 -0.65 -12.01 3.07
C GLY A 50 0.42 -12.67 3.95
N PHE A 51 0.26 -12.68 5.27
CA PHE A 51 1.19 -13.40 6.16
C PHE A 51 1.29 -14.89 5.81
N TRP A 52 0.17 -15.53 5.46
CA TRP A 52 0.20 -16.88 4.93
C TRP A 52 1.00 -16.94 3.62
N TYR A 53 0.80 -16.04 2.66
CA TYR A 53 1.52 -16.01 1.39
C TYR A 53 3.06 -15.93 1.59
N TYR A 54 3.52 -15.10 2.53
CA TYR A 54 4.95 -14.90 2.84
C TYR A 54 5.55 -15.94 3.80
N ARG A 55 4.77 -16.93 4.28
CA ARG A 55 5.21 -17.95 5.25
C ARG A 55 6.54 -18.63 4.90
N PHE A 56 6.78 -18.89 3.62
CA PHE A 56 8.02 -19.52 3.16
C PHE A 56 9.20 -18.55 3.10
N GLN A 57 8.97 -17.24 2.99
CA GLN A 57 10.03 -16.25 3.13
C GLN A 57 10.41 -16.10 4.61
N PHE A 58 9.44 -16.02 5.52
CA PHE A 58 9.71 -16.01 6.96
C PHE A 58 10.55 -17.21 7.42
N SER A 59 10.29 -18.41 6.89
CA SER A 59 11.08 -19.60 7.25
C SER A 59 12.50 -19.62 6.69
N ARG A 60 12.82 -18.75 5.72
CA ARG A 60 14.14 -18.66 5.07
C ARG A 60 14.99 -17.51 5.60
N HIS A 61 14.40 -16.56 6.32
CA HIS A 61 15.08 -15.39 6.85
C HIS A 61 15.11 -15.39 8.38
N PRO A 62 16.15 -14.83 8.99
CA PRO A 62 16.22 -14.70 10.44
C PRO A 62 15.18 -13.71 10.96
N VAL A 63 14.82 -13.85 12.25
CA VAL A 63 13.68 -13.14 12.88
C VAL A 63 13.86 -11.62 12.84
N GLU A 64 15.10 -11.14 12.90
CA GLU A 64 15.45 -9.72 12.82
C GLU A 64 15.01 -9.07 11.50
N MET A 65 14.88 -9.85 10.43
CA MET A 65 14.43 -9.38 9.12
C MET A 65 12.90 -9.37 8.98
N TRP A 66 12.15 -9.98 9.91
CA TRP A 66 10.72 -10.22 9.75
C TRP A 66 9.88 -8.95 9.65
N ALA A 67 10.36 -7.82 10.17
CA ALA A 67 9.66 -6.55 10.02
C ALA A 67 9.64 -6.02 8.57
N PHE A 68 10.56 -6.49 7.72
CA PHE A 68 10.77 -6.03 6.33
C PHE A 68 10.35 -7.07 5.29
N ILE A 69 9.80 -8.21 5.71
CA ILE A 69 9.33 -9.27 4.81
C ILE A 69 7.87 -9.06 4.38
N PRO A 70 6.90 -8.77 5.28
CA PRO A 70 5.50 -8.73 4.92
C PRO A 70 5.10 -7.38 4.31
N ASP A 71 5.52 -7.12 3.06
CA ASP A 71 5.23 -5.91 2.29
C ASP A 71 3.73 -5.51 2.29
N SER A 72 2.95 -6.02 1.33
CA SER A 72 1.52 -5.72 1.22
C SER A 72 0.67 -6.18 2.43
N PRO A 73 1.04 -7.23 3.20
CA PRO A 73 0.37 -7.51 4.47
C PRO A 73 0.48 -6.35 5.47
N LEU A 74 1.64 -5.69 5.62
CA LEU A 74 1.76 -4.51 6.50
C LEU A 74 1.00 -3.31 5.95
N ALA A 75 1.00 -3.08 4.64
CA ALA A 75 0.23 -1.99 4.04
C ALA A 75 -1.29 -2.15 4.26
N THR A 76 -1.83 -3.36 4.09
CA THR A 76 -3.24 -3.67 4.37
C THR A 76 -3.56 -3.56 5.86
N LEU A 77 -2.63 -3.95 6.74
CA LEU A 77 -2.78 -3.76 8.17
C LEU A 77 -2.83 -2.27 8.54
N PHE A 78 -1.93 -1.45 8.00
CA PHE A 78 -1.90 -0.01 8.29
C PHE A 78 -3.18 0.69 7.84
N ILE A 79 -3.73 0.37 6.66
CA ILE A 79 -4.99 0.99 6.23
C ILE A 79 -6.18 0.50 7.04
N ALA A 80 -6.22 -0.79 7.43
CA ALA A 80 -7.23 -1.29 8.35
C ALA A 80 -7.18 -0.54 9.69
N LEU A 81 -5.99 -0.37 10.25
CA LEU A 81 -5.79 0.35 11.51
C LEU A 81 -6.10 1.84 11.38
N ALA A 82 -5.74 2.49 10.28
CA ALA A 82 -6.03 3.91 10.03
C ALA A 82 -7.55 4.15 9.95
N LEU A 83 -8.25 3.33 9.17
CA LEU A 83 -9.70 3.41 9.01
C LEU A 83 -10.44 3.07 10.31
N ALA A 84 -10.01 2.01 11.01
CA ALA A 84 -10.58 1.63 12.30
C ALA A 84 -10.36 2.70 13.36
N SER A 85 -9.15 3.30 13.43
CA SER A 85 -8.84 4.34 14.41
C SER A 85 -9.69 5.58 14.19
N TRP A 86 -9.87 6.00 12.93
CA TRP A 86 -10.82 7.06 12.57
C TRP A 86 -12.27 6.69 12.91
N ALA A 87 -12.69 5.46 12.59
CA ALA A 87 -14.04 4.97 12.87
C ALA A 87 -14.37 4.88 14.36
N VAL A 88 -13.37 4.94 15.26
CA VAL A 88 -13.58 5.06 16.72
C VAL A 88 -13.24 6.44 17.28
N GLY A 89 -12.88 7.41 16.44
CA GLY A 89 -12.61 8.81 16.84
C GLY A 89 -11.20 9.03 17.37
N ARG A 90 -10.25 8.19 16.98
CA ARG A 90 -8.84 8.20 17.38
C ARG A 90 -7.91 8.24 16.16
N SER A 91 -8.23 9.08 15.18
CA SER A 91 -7.43 9.22 13.96
C SER A 91 -5.97 9.58 14.26
N SER A 92 -5.06 9.13 13.39
CA SER A 92 -3.63 9.40 13.50
C SER A 92 -3.06 9.70 12.12
N ASP A 93 -2.49 10.90 11.94
CA ASP A 93 -1.88 11.32 10.69
C ASP A 93 -0.69 10.43 10.27
N THR A 94 0.09 9.96 11.25
CA THR A 94 1.24 9.08 10.97
C THR A 94 0.77 7.73 10.45
N LEU A 95 -0.28 7.17 11.06
CA LEU A 95 -0.85 5.90 10.63
C LEU A 95 -1.52 6.03 9.25
N ALA A 96 -2.24 7.13 9.02
CA ALA A 96 -2.83 7.43 7.71
C ALA A 96 -1.76 7.63 6.62
N ALA A 97 -0.64 8.30 6.93
CA ALA A 97 0.47 8.46 6.00
C ALA A 97 1.16 7.12 5.68
N LEU A 98 1.40 6.27 6.68
CA LEU A 98 1.93 4.92 6.47
C LEU A 98 1.00 4.09 5.59
N ALA A 99 -0.30 4.09 5.89
CA ALA A 99 -1.32 3.42 5.10
C ALA A 99 -1.33 3.94 3.65
N PHE A 100 -1.32 5.25 3.45
CA PHE A 100 -1.32 5.89 2.13
C PHE A 100 -0.12 5.47 1.29
N PHE A 101 1.09 5.57 1.86
CA PHE A 101 2.31 5.18 1.16
C PHE A 101 2.32 3.70 0.80
N GLY A 102 2.02 2.82 1.76
CA GLY A 102 2.04 1.37 1.52
C GLY A 102 1.04 0.94 0.47
N ASN A 103 -0.19 1.46 0.54
CA ASN A 103 -1.24 1.07 -0.38
C ASN A 103 -0.98 1.56 -1.81
N ILE A 104 -0.34 2.71 -2.00
CA ILE A 104 0.09 3.16 -3.33
C ILE A 104 1.33 2.39 -3.79
N LYS A 105 2.40 2.37 -2.99
CA LYS A 105 3.68 1.75 -3.36
C LYS A 105 3.49 0.29 -3.70
N LEU A 106 2.96 -0.49 -2.77
CA LEU A 106 2.88 -1.94 -2.87
C LEU A 106 1.66 -2.39 -3.67
N GLY A 107 0.59 -1.60 -3.63
CA GLY A 107 -0.59 -1.78 -4.47
C GLY A 107 -0.32 -1.57 -5.97
N LEU A 108 0.69 -0.77 -6.33
CA LEU A 108 1.15 -0.64 -7.72
C LEU A 108 2.32 -1.56 -8.06
N TRP A 109 3.22 -1.83 -7.10
CA TRP A 109 4.40 -2.66 -7.34
C TRP A 109 4.01 -4.10 -7.71
N THR A 110 3.02 -4.67 -7.01
CA THR A 110 2.56 -6.03 -7.29
C THR A 110 1.96 -6.16 -8.70
N PRO A 111 0.99 -5.34 -9.13
CA PRO A 111 0.53 -5.32 -10.52
C PRO A 111 1.65 -5.09 -11.53
N TYR A 112 2.61 -4.22 -11.22
CA TYR A 112 3.75 -3.95 -12.09
C TYR A 112 4.57 -5.22 -12.36
N VAL A 113 5.02 -5.92 -11.31
CA VAL A 113 5.81 -7.15 -11.50
C VAL A 113 4.98 -8.29 -12.07
N LEU A 114 3.69 -8.39 -11.73
CA LEU A 114 2.78 -9.37 -12.32
C LEU A 114 2.68 -9.19 -13.83
N VAL A 115 2.55 -7.95 -14.32
CA VAL A 115 2.44 -7.67 -15.75
C VAL A 115 3.78 -7.83 -16.47
N VAL A 116 4.87 -7.31 -15.90
CA VAL A 116 6.21 -7.39 -16.51
C VAL A 116 6.69 -8.84 -16.64
N PHE A 117 6.40 -9.68 -15.64
CA PHE A 117 6.81 -11.08 -15.57
C PHE A 117 5.64 -12.06 -15.79
N TYR A 118 4.62 -11.62 -16.53
CA TYR A 118 3.33 -12.28 -16.69
C TYR A 118 3.37 -13.79 -16.97
N PRO A 119 4.15 -14.30 -17.95
CA PRO A 119 4.08 -15.71 -18.32
C PRO A 119 4.39 -16.64 -17.15
N ALA A 120 5.43 -16.34 -16.38
CA ALA A 120 5.85 -17.19 -15.27
C ALA A 120 4.95 -17.03 -14.03
N PHE A 121 4.46 -15.81 -13.75
CA PHE A 121 3.51 -15.63 -12.65
C PHE A 121 2.20 -16.39 -12.89
N LEU A 122 1.66 -16.34 -14.12
CA LEU A 122 0.46 -17.07 -14.48
C LEU A 122 0.68 -18.58 -14.42
N ALA A 123 1.81 -19.08 -14.94
CA ALA A 123 2.15 -20.51 -14.91
C ALA A 123 2.31 -21.04 -13.47
N ASN A 124 2.95 -20.28 -12.58
CA ASN A 124 3.25 -20.72 -11.22
C ASN A 124 2.05 -20.60 -10.28
N SER A 125 1.23 -19.56 -10.42
CA SER A 125 0.16 -19.23 -9.47
C SER A 125 -1.22 -19.65 -9.97
N GLY A 126 -1.37 -19.86 -11.28
CA GLY A 126 -2.66 -20.06 -11.93
C GLY A 126 -3.48 -18.77 -12.09
N PRO A 127 -4.52 -18.79 -12.95
CA PRO A 127 -5.28 -17.59 -13.31
C PRO A 127 -6.04 -16.97 -12.14
N ALA A 128 -6.57 -17.78 -11.23
CA ALA A 128 -7.34 -17.28 -10.08
C ALA A 128 -6.47 -16.48 -9.11
N MET A 129 -5.31 -17.01 -8.72
CA MET A 129 -4.37 -16.31 -7.84
C MET A 129 -3.78 -15.07 -8.52
N TYR A 130 -3.42 -15.18 -9.80
CA TYR A 130 -2.94 -14.04 -10.58
C TYR A 130 -3.95 -12.89 -10.60
N ALA A 131 -5.21 -13.18 -10.93
CA ALA A 131 -6.28 -12.18 -10.96
C ALA A 131 -6.57 -11.62 -9.56
N PHE A 132 -6.58 -12.47 -8.53
CA PHE A 132 -6.76 -12.04 -7.15
C PHE A 132 -5.66 -11.06 -6.73
N LEU A 133 -4.39 -11.39 -6.93
CA LEU A 133 -3.26 -10.51 -6.59
C LEU A 133 -3.34 -9.20 -7.37
N LEU A 134 -3.60 -9.26 -8.68
CA LEU A 134 -3.69 -8.07 -9.52
C LEU A 134 -4.81 -7.12 -9.06
N VAL A 135 -6.04 -7.63 -8.93
CA VAL A 135 -7.22 -6.80 -8.63
C VAL A 135 -7.20 -6.31 -7.19
N SER A 136 -6.82 -7.16 -6.22
CA SER A 136 -6.76 -6.76 -4.81
C SER A 136 -5.72 -5.66 -4.57
N HIS A 137 -4.56 -5.71 -5.24
CA HIS A 137 -3.54 -4.68 -5.10
C HIS A 137 -3.94 -3.37 -5.79
N LEU A 138 -4.59 -3.42 -6.95
CA LEU A 138 -5.19 -2.21 -7.55
C LEU A 138 -6.27 -1.59 -6.64
N ALA A 139 -7.05 -2.42 -5.93
CA ALA A 139 -8.01 -1.94 -4.95
C ALA A 139 -7.33 -1.26 -3.74
N MET A 140 -6.14 -1.69 -3.32
CA MET A 140 -5.35 -0.98 -2.30
C MET A 140 -5.07 0.47 -2.72
N VAL A 141 -4.64 0.68 -3.97
CA VAL A 141 -4.36 2.02 -4.52
C VAL A 141 -5.61 2.89 -4.46
N VAL A 142 -6.77 2.34 -4.82
CA VAL A 142 -8.06 3.06 -4.71
C VAL A 142 -8.35 3.43 -3.25
N GLN A 143 -8.17 2.52 -2.30
CA GLN A 143 -8.42 2.81 -0.88
C GLN A 143 -7.51 3.92 -0.33
N ALA A 144 -6.26 3.99 -0.78
CA ALA A 144 -5.32 5.04 -0.35
C ALA A 144 -5.88 6.45 -0.61
N PHE A 145 -6.53 6.65 -1.76
CA PHE A 145 -7.12 7.94 -2.15
C PHE A 145 -8.40 8.30 -1.37
N VAL A 146 -8.85 7.49 -0.43
CA VAL A 146 -9.90 7.90 0.51
C VAL A 146 -9.30 8.69 1.68
N LEU A 147 -8.04 8.44 2.04
CA LEU A 147 -7.40 8.93 3.27
C LEU A 147 -7.19 10.46 3.31
N HIS A 148 -7.22 11.17 2.17
CA HIS A 148 -7.06 12.64 2.17
C HIS A 148 -8.14 13.37 2.97
N ARG A 149 -9.32 12.76 3.17
CA ARG A 149 -10.39 13.30 4.03
C ARG A 149 -10.18 13.05 5.52
N MET A 150 -9.17 12.25 5.88
CA MET A 150 -8.85 11.89 7.27
C MET A 150 -7.55 12.50 7.77
N THR A 151 -6.66 12.93 6.87
CA THR A 151 -5.36 13.49 7.22
C THR A 151 -4.96 14.62 6.27
N ASP A 152 -4.36 15.66 6.84
CA ASP A 152 -3.75 16.77 6.10
C ASP A 152 -2.29 16.48 5.69
N PHE A 153 -1.87 15.22 5.83
CA PHE A 153 -0.52 14.73 5.56
C PHE A 153 0.57 15.64 6.15
N PRO A 154 0.59 15.92 7.48
CA PRO A 154 1.63 16.72 8.10
C PRO A 154 3.02 16.24 7.73
N VAL A 155 3.94 17.18 7.46
CA VAL A 155 5.30 16.88 6.97
C VAL A 155 6.00 15.86 7.86
N LYS A 156 5.78 15.91 9.18
CA LYS A 156 6.30 14.91 10.12
C LYS A 156 5.79 13.49 9.83
N ALA A 157 4.48 13.32 9.60
CA ALA A 157 3.89 12.02 9.27
C ALA A 157 4.39 11.51 7.90
N VAL A 158 4.47 12.41 6.92
CA VAL A 158 5.02 12.09 5.58
C VAL A 158 6.48 11.68 5.68
N ALA A 159 7.29 12.37 6.48
CA ALA A 159 8.70 12.04 6.68
C ALA A 159 8.84 10.65 7.33
N ILE A 160 8.05 10.34 8.37
CA ILE A 160 8.07 9.01 9.00
C ILE A 160 7.71 7.91 7.99
N ALA A 161 6.64 8.10 7.21
CA ALA A 161 6.23 7.13 6.20
C ALA A 161 7.29 6.97 5.09
N ALA A 162 7.85 8.08 4.58
CA ALA A 162 8.90 8.06 3.58
C ALA A 162 10.16 7.35 4.07
N THR A 163 10.56 7.60 5.32
CA THR A 163 11.69 6.89 5.94
C THR A 163 11.41 5.39 6.05
N TRP A 164 10.24 5.00 6.56
CA TRP A 164 9.86 3.59 6.66
C TRP A 164 9.94 2.88 5.30
N TYR A 165 9.29 3.43 4.26
CA TYR A 165 9.25 2.80 2.94
C TYR A 165 10.57 2.91 2.15
N THR A 166 11.48 3.78 2.58
CA THR A 166 12.85 3.84 2.06
C THR A 166 13.73 2.77 2.72
N VAL A 167 13.61 2.56 4.03
CA VAL A 167 14.32 1.46 4.72
C VAL A 167 13.87 0.12 4.15
N ASP A 168 12.56 -0.08 4.01
CA ASP A 168 11.93 -1.20 3.32
C ASP A 168 12.51 -1.43 1.91
N LEU A 169 12.54 -0.39 1.07
CA LEU A 169 13.16 -0.45 -0.26
C LEU A 169 14.63 -0.89 -0.23
N LEU A 170 15.40 -0.41 0.76
CA LEU A 170 16.81 -0.77 0.91
C LEU A 170 16.97 -2.23 1.29
N MET A 171 16.16 -2.74 2.23
CA MET A 171 16.17 -4.16 2.63
C MET A 171 15.77 -5.06 1.46
N ASP A 172 14.81 -4.63 0.66
CA ASP A 172 14.28 -5.42 -0.44
C ASP A 172 15.24 -5.57 -1.63
N TYR A 173 16.03 -4.55 -1.96
CA TYR A 173 16.74 -4.53 -3.23
C TYR A 173 18.22 -4.19 -3.15
N PHE A 174 18.72 -3.70 -2.02
CA PHE A 174 20.05 -3.10 -1.96
C PHE A 174 20.93 -3.65 -0.84
N ILE A 175 20.59 -3.39 0.41
CA ILE A 175 21.46 -3.65 1.56
C ILE A 175 20.62 -4.28 2.68
N PRO A 176 20.53 -5.63 2.77
CA PRO A 176 19.87 -6.27 3.90
C PRO A 176 20.69 -6.08 5.17
N LEU A 177 20.01 -6.05 6.33
CA LEU A 177 20.69 -5.98 7.62
C LEU A 177 21.54 -7.23 7.91
N VAL A 178 21.00 -8.40 7.57
CA VAL A 178 21.65 -9.71 7.65
C VAL A 178 21.08 -10.61 6.54
N GLY A 179 21.92 -11.48 5.97
CA GLY A 179 21.50 -12.49 5.02
C GLY A 179 21.14 -11.91 3.65
N ASP A 180 20.12 -12.47 3.02
CA ASP A 180 19.65 -12.04 1.71
C ASP A 180 18.63 -10.89 1.81
N VAL A 181 18.44 -10.19 0.70
CA VAL A 181 17.41 -9.16 0.51
C VAL A 181 15.99 -9.70 0.71
N THR A 182 15.06 -8.82 1.10
CA THR A 182 13.72 -9.22 1.56
C THR A 182 12.61 -9.16 0.50
N HIS A 183 12.91 -8.72 -0.73
CA HIS A 183 11.86 -8.51 -1.73
C HIS A 183 10.97 -9.74 -1.91
N THR A 184 9.69 -9.49 -2.15
CA THR A 184 8.74 -10.55 -2.54
C THR A 184 9.29 -11.40 -3.68
N SER A 185 9.09 -12.73 -3.58
CA SER A 185 9.62 -13.68 -4.56
C SER A 185 9.07 -13.45 -5.97
N ILE A 186 9.96 -13.30 -6.96
CA ILE A 186 9.65 -13.15 -8.39
C ILE A 186 9.97 -14.47 -9.10
N PRO A 187 9.17 -14.94 -10.07
CA PRO A 187 9.29 -16.26 -10.68
C PRO A 187 10.41 -16.35 -11.74
N TYR A 188 11.49 -15.60 -11.54
CA TYR A 188 12.72 -15.64 -12.33
C TYR A 188 13.92 -15.41 -11.41
N ALA A 189 15.08 -15.96 -11.77
CA ALA A 189 16.30 -15.71 -11.01
C ALA A 189 16.70 -14.23 -11.12
N SER A 190 17.19 -13.66 -10.02
CA SER A 190 17.54 -12.24 -9.92
C SER A 190 18.53 -11.76 -11.00
N SER A 191 19.46 -12.63 -11.41
CA SER A 191 20.49 -12.36 -12.43
C SER A 191 20.04 -12.62 -13.86
N THR A 192 18.83 -13.16 -14.09
CA THR A 192 18.33 -13.42 -15.44
C THR A 192 18.30 -12.12 -16.25
N PRO A 193 18.90 -12.09 -17.45
CA PRO A 193 18.83 -10.92 -18.32
C PRO A 193 17.38 -10.55 -18.65
N TRP A 194 17.03 -9.28 -18.49
CA TRP A 194 15.71 -8.74 -18.80
C TRP A 194 15.86 -7.34 -19.41
N PHE A 195 15.38 -7.16 -20.64
CA PHE A 195 15.68 -5.98 -21.46
C PHE A 195 17.20 -5.73 -21.56
N THR A 196 17.66 -4.56 -21.12
CA THR A 196 19.07 -4.13 -21.10
C THR A 196 19.75 -4.37 -19.75
N THR A 197 19.09 -5.04 -18.81
CA THR A 197 19.56 -5.25 -17.44
C THR A 197 19.14 -6.63 -16.91
N THR A 198 18.83 -6.78 -15.62
CA THR A 198 18.40 -8.03 -14.98
C THR A 198 17.00 -7.91 -14.38
N VAL A 199 16.37 -9.06 -14.10
CA VAL A 199 15.07 -9.14 -13.40
C VAL A 199 15.07 -8.33 -12.11
N LEU A 200 16.11 -8.47 -11.28
CA LEU A 200 16.22 -7.76 -10.00
C LEU A 200 16.24 -6.24 -10.22
N GLN A 201 17.01 -5.76 -11.20
CA GLN A 201 17.12 -4.34 -11.48
C GLN A 201 15.82 -3.74 -12.03
N VAL A 202 15.05 -4.49 -12.83
CA VAL A 202 13.73 -4.07 -13.29
C VAL A 202 12.75 -3.95 -12.12
N ALA A 203 12.71 -4.96 -11.24
CA ALA A 203 11.87 -4.92 -10.04
C ALA A 203 12.26 -3.78 -9.09
N ALA A 204 13.55 -3.58 -8.86
CA ALA A 204 14.10 -2.49 -8.05
C ALA A 204 13.75 -1.12 -8.63
N ALA A 205 13.85 -0.93 -9.96
CA ALA A 205 13.50 0.32 -10.63
C ALA A 205 12.01 0.68 -10.41
N GLY A 206 11.13 -0.33 -10.48
CA GLY A 206 9.72 -0.17 -10.12
C GLY A 206 9.55 0.26 -8.66
N ALA A 207 10.23 -0.42 -7.73
CA ALA A 207 10.14 -0.12 -6.29
C ALA A 207 10.66 1.28 -5.93
N VAL A 208 11.78 1.73 -6.54
CA VAL A 208 12.31 3.10 -6.38
C VAL A 208 11.29 4.12 -6.86
N THR A 209 10.79 3.95 -8.09
CA THR A 209 9.79 4.87 -8.68
C THR A 209 8.56 4.96 -7.79
N LEU A 210 8.06 3.82 -7.32
CA LEU A 210 6.86 3.73 -6.49
C LEU A 210 7.07 4.15 -5.03
N THR A 211 8.31 4.43 -4.61
CA THR A 211 8.60 5.09 -3.32
C THR A 211 8.48 6.62 -3.46
N ILE A 212 8.79 7.17 -4.64
CA ILE A 212 8.71 8.61 -4.93
C ILE A 212 7.26 9.06 -5.17
N VAL A 213 6.47 8.24 -5.86
CA VAL A 213 5.07 8.55 -6.21
C VAL A 213 4.19 8.94 -5.01
N PRO A 214 4.06 8.13 -3.95
CA PRO A 214 3.23 8.49 -2.79
C PRO A 214 3.76 9.70 -2.03
N LEU A 215 5.08 9.94 -2.04
CA LEU A 215 5.67 11.15 -1.46
C LEU A 215 5.17 12.41 -2.17
N PHE A 216 5.19 12.41 -3.51
CA PHE A 216 4.67 13.51 -4.30
C PHE A 216 3.17 13.73 -4.06
N PHE A 217 2.38 12.65 -4.07
CA PHE A 217 0.94 12.76 -3.80
C PHE A 217 0.65 13.28 -2.39
N ALA A 218 1.31 12.77 -1.34
CA ALA A 218 1.06 13.19 0.03
C ALA A 218 1.40 14.67 0.26
N LEU A 219 2.56 15.13 -0.22
CA LEU A 219 2.95 16.54 -0.12
C LEU A 219 2.08 17.43 -1.02
N GLY A 220 1.72 16.95 -2.20
CA GLY A 220 0.81 17.62 -3.12
C GLY A 220 -0.58 17.84 -2.52
N THR A 221 -1.14 16.80 -1.89
CA THR A 221 -2.41 16.87 -1.15
C THR A 221 -2.32 17.87 -0.03
N ARG A 222 -1.25 17.84 0.78
CA ARG A 222 -1.03 18.84 1.85
C ARG A 222 -1.05 20.27 1.31
N VAL A 223 -0.30 20.55 0.24
CA VAL A 223 -0.24 21.89 -0.35
C VAL A 223 -1.61 22.32 -0.88
N ALA A 224 -2.35 21.41 -1.53
CA ALA A 224 -3.69 21.69 -2.02
C ALA A 224 -4.68 21.99 -0.89
N THR A 225 -4.65 21.19 0.18
CA THR A 225 -5.48 21.39 1.38
C THR A 225 -5.19 22.73 2.05
N LEU A 226 -3.92 23.10 2.23
CA LEU A 226 -3.56 24.38 2.82
C LEU A 226 -4.03 25.57 1.97
N ARG A 227 -3.98 25.46 0.63
CA ARG A 227 -4.49 26.50 -0.29
C ARG A 227 -6.01 26.59 -0.33
N ALA A 228 -6.71 25.47 -0.14
CA ALA A 228 -8.18 25.46 -0.10
C ALA A 228 -8.74 26.13 1.17
N ARG A 229 -7.92 26.20 2.22
CA ARG A 229 -8.28 26.79 3.53
C ARG A 229 -7.78 28.23 3.72
N SER A 230 -6.94 28.75 2.82
CA SER A 230 -6.43 30.12 2.82
C SER A 230 -7.35 31.06 2.07
#